data_AF-A0A3D0MTB4-F1
#
_entry.id   AF-A0A3D0MTB4-F1
#
_cell.length_a   1.000
_cell.length_b   1.000
_cell.length_c   1.000
_cell.angle_alpha   90.00
_cell.angle_beta   90.00
_cell.angle_gamma   90.00
#
_symmetry.space_group_name_H-M   'P 1'
#
loop_
_entity.id
_entity.type
_entity.pdbx_description
1 polymer ?
#
loop_
_entity_poly.entity_id
_entity_poly.type
_entity_poly.pdbx_seq_one_letter_code
_entity_poly.pdbx_strand_id
1 'polypeptide(L)' 'MKLRRFPFPEKAGALVVEDVITTGGSVQEVGNFLVNGGARWLATACIVNRSGGKHILPHEPLSLWNVSFPVY' A
#
# COMPACT_ATOMS: atom_id res chain seq x y z
N MET A 1 3.41 -1.55 -15.19
CA MET A 1 2.54 -0.47 -14.65
C MET A 1 3.08 0.90 -15.09
N LYS A 2 2.25 1.95 -15.16
CA LYS A 2 2.70 3.35 -15.36
C LYS A 2 1.77 4.32 -14.63
N LEU A 3 2.28 5.44 -14.13
CA LEU A 3 1.42 6.54 -13.66
C LEU A 3 0.76 7.20 -14.88
N ARG A 4 -0.58 7.25 -14.88
CA ARG A 4 -1.33 7.75 -16.05
C ARG A 4 -1.54 9.26 -16.05
N ARG A 5 -1.51 9.89 -14.87
CA ARG A 5 -1.85 11.31 -14.68
C ARG A 5 -0.67 12.18 -14.30
N PHE A 6 0.42 11.58 -13.82
CA PHE A 6 1.56 12.28 -13.26
C PHE A 6 2.86 11.71 -13.80
N PRO A 7 3.93 12.52 -13.88
CA PRO A 7 5.27 12.02 -14.13
C PRO A 7 5.69 11.06 -13.01
N PHE A 8 6.65 10.18 -13.31
CA PHE A 8 7.19 9.28 -12.31
C PHE A 8 7.99 10.07 -11.26
N PRO A 9 7.79 9.84 -9.95
CA PRO A 9 8.41 10.63 -8.89
C PRO A 9 9.79 10.08 -8.52
N GLU A 10 10.76 10.14 -9.43
CA GLU A 10 12.13 9.63 -9.18
C GLU A 10 12.75 10.25 -7.92
N LYS A 11 13.44 9.43 -7.12
CA LYS A 11 14.15 9.80 -5.87
C LYS A 11 13.25 10.35 -4.74
N ALA A 12 11.97 10.59 -5.01
CA ALA A 12 11.02 11.07 -4.01
C ALA A 12 10.65 9.95 -3.02
N GLY A 13 10.31 10.36 -1.80
CA GLY A 13 9.61 9.49 -0.86
C GLY A 13 8.11 9.48 -1.18
N ALA A 14 7.50 8.29 -1.19
CA ALA A 14 6.10 8.12 -1.49
C ALA A 14 5.40 7.29 -0.40
N LEU A 15 4.16 7.67 -0.09
CA LEU A 15 3.22 6.90 0.68
C LEU A 15 2.24 6.23 -0.28
N VAL A 16 2.05 4.93 -0.15
CA VAL A 16 1.00 4.22 -0.91
C VAL A 16 -0.22 4.14 0.00
N VAL A 17 -1.32 4.75 -0.44
CA VAL A 17 -2.55 4.87 0.35
C VAL A 17 -3.69 4.18 -0.38
N GLU A 18 -4.43 3.34 0.32
CA GLU A 18 -5.62 2.65 -0.18
C GLU A 18 -6.83 2.98 0.71
N ASP A 19 -8.04 2.79 0.21
CA ASP A 19 -9.24 2.87 1.04
C ASP A 19 -9.31 1.68 2.02
N VAL A 20 -9.20 0.45 1.50
CA VAL A 20 -9.32 -0.78 2.29
C VAL A 20 -8.22 -1.78 1.95
N ILE A 21 -7.39 -2.13 2.93
CA ILE A 21 -6.39 -3.19 2.76
C ILE A 21 -6.96 -4.52 3.21
N THR A 22 -6.97 -5.50 2.30
CA THR A 22 -7.26 -6.91 2.61
C THR A 22 -5.96 -7.72 2.69
N THR A 23 -5.50 -8.30 1.58
CA THR A 23 -4.20 -8.97 1.52
C THR A 23 -3.03 -8.00 1.33
N GLY A 24 -3.30 -6.81 0.80
CA GLY A 24 -2.27 -5.82 0.44
C GLY A 24 -1.62 -6.04 -0.93
N GLY A 25 -2.17 -6.93 -1.77
CA GLY A 25 -1.63 -7.22 -3.11
C GLY A 25 -1.49 -5.97 -3.99
N SER A 26 -2.55 -5.18 -4.11
CA SER A 26 -2.56 -3.98 -4.94
C SER A 26 -1.57 -2.92 -4.44
N VAL A 27 -1.50 -2.70 -3.14
CA VAL A 27 -0.52 -1.80 -2.51
C VAL A 27 0.91 -2.30 -2.78
N GLN A 28 1.17 -3.60 -2.66
CA GLN A 28 2.50 -4.17 -2.92
C GLN A 28 2.92 -3.98 -4.38
N GLU A 29 2.01 -4.18 -5.35
CA GLU A 29 2.30 -3.95 -6.77
C GLU A 29 2.72 -2.48 -7.02
N VAL A 30 1.98 -1.53 -6.44
CA VAL A 30 2.29 -0.09 -6.54
C VAL A 30 3.61 0.25 -5.86
N GLY A 31 3.84 -0.24 -4.64
CA GLY A 31 5.06 -0.01 -3.89
C GLY A 31 6.30 -0.54 -4.61
N ASN A 32 6.22 -1.76 -5.15
CA ASN A 32 7.29 -2.35 -5.95
C ASN A 32 7.52 -1.58 -7.25
N PHE A 33 6.46 -1.12 -7.92
CA PHE A 33 6.57 -0.26 -9.09
C PHE A 33 7.31 1.06 -8.77
N LEU A 34 7.02 1.67 -7.63
CA LEU A 34 7.70 2.89 -7.17
C LEU A 34 9.18 2.63 -6.86
N VAL A 35 9.49 1.56 -6.12
CA VAL A 35 10.88 1.21 -5.77
C VAL A 35 11.69 0.88 -7.03
N ASN A 36 11.14 0.09 -7.96
CA ASN A 36 11.82 -0.28 -9.20
C ASN A 36 12.08 0.90 -10.14
N GLY A 37 11.29 1.98 -10.05
CA GLY A 37 11.53 3.21 -10.79
C GLY A 37 12.43 4.21 -10.05
N GLY A 38 12.99 3.86 -8.90
CA GLY A 38 13.93 4.70 -8.15
C GLY A 38 13.30 5.69 -7.17
N ALA A 39 11.99 5.56 -6.89
CA ALA A 39 11.37 6.22 -5.74
C ALA A 39 11.57 5.40 -4.47
N ARG A 40 11.23 5.96 -3.30
CA ARG A 40 11.29 5.27 -2.00
C ARG A 40 9.89 5.08 -1.45
N TRP A 41 9.47 3.84 -1.25
CA TRP A 41 8.22 3.53 -0.55
C TRP A 41 8.45 3.68 0.96
N LEU A 42 7.92 4.77 1.54
CA LEU A 42 8.21 5.13 2.94
C LEU A 42 7.28 4.45 3.93
N ALA A 43 5.99 4.38 3.61
CA ALA A 43 4.99 3.70 4.41
C ALA A 43 3.72 3.42 3.59
N THR A 44 2.81 2.68 4.20
CA THR A 44 1.47 2.41 3.68
C THR A 44 0.44 2.93 4.67
N ALA A 45 -0.64 3.51 4.16
CA ALA A 45 -1.79 3.86 4.98
C ALA A 45 -3.11 3.38 4.35
N CYS A 46 -4.13 3.19 5.17
CA CYS A 46 -5.49 2.96 4.71
C CYS A 46 -6.54 3.52 5.65
N ILE A 47 -7.79 3.61 5.18
CA ILE A 47 -8.91 3.94 6.06
C ILE A 47 -9.25 2.71 6.90
N VAL A 48 -9.40 1.54 6.25
CA VAL A 48 -9.76 0.29 6.93
C VAL A 48 -8.74 -0.82 6.64
N ASN A 49 -8.11 -1.35 7.70
CA ASN A 49 -7.29 -2.55 7.64
C ASN A 49 -8.16 -3.78 7.95
N ARG A 50 -8.37 -4.64 6.95
CA ARG A 50 -9.10 -5.91 7.04
C ARG A 50 -8.20 -7.14 6.99
N SER A 51 -6.89 -6.95 7.02
CA SER A 51 -5.94 -8.04 6.87
C SER A 51 -5.90 -9.00 8.05
N GLY A 52 -6.37 -8.56 9.22
CA GLY A 52 -6.21 -9.31 10.48
C GLY A 52 -4.74 -9.60 10.80
N GLY A 53 -3.82 -8.72 10.38
CA GLY A 53 -2.38 -8.88 10.54
C GLY A 53 -1.74 -9.85 9.54
N LYS A 54 -2.46 -10.30 8.50
CA LYS A 54 -1.99 -11.28 7.51
C LYS A 54 -1.64 -10.66 6.14
N HIS A 55 -1.42 -9.35 6.09
CA HIS A 55 -1.07 -8.68 4.84
C HIS A 55 0.33 -9.07 4.37
N ILE A 56 0.59 -8.93 3.07
CA ILE A 56 1.91 -9.21 2.46
C ILE A 56 2.87 -8.01 2.44
N LEU A 57 2.46 -6.90 3.07
CA LEU A 57 3.19 -5.64 3.04
C LEU A 57 4.45 -5.67 3.93
N PRO A 58 5.50 -4.91 3.58
CA PRO A 58 6.78 -4.94 4.31
C PRO A 58 6.68 -4.37 5.73
N HIS A 59 5.68 -3.52 5.99
CA HIS A 59 5.41 -2.90 7.28
C HIS A 59 3.90 -2.86 7.52
N GLU A 60 3.50 -2.84 8.81
CA GLU A 60 2.09 -2.69 9.20
C GLU A 60 1.51 -1.38 8.64
N PRO A 61 0.37 -1.43 7.94
CA PRO A 61 -0.30 -0.22 7.47
C PRO A 61 -0.79 0.66 8.61
N LEU A 62 -0.55 1.96 8.49
CA LEU A 62 -1.22 2.96 9.31
C LEU A 62 -2.70 2.96 8.93
N SER A 63 -3.59 2.67 9.89
CA SER A 63 -5.02 2.59 9.63
C SER A 63 -5.83 3.42 10.60
N LEU A 64 -6.95 3.99 10.12
CA LEU A 64 -7.93 4.63 10.99
C LEU A 64 -8.78 3.59 11.72
N TRP A 65 -9.06 2.47 11.08
CA TRP A 65 -9.81 1.36 11.68
C TRP A 65 -9.18 0.02 11.33
N ASN A 66 -8.98 -0.82 12.35
CA ASN A 66 -8.55 -2.20 12.20
C ASN A 66 -9.70 -3.14 12.55
N VAL A 67 -10.14 -3.97 11.61
CA VAL A 67 -11.31 -4.84 11.79
C VAL A 67 -11.18 -6.13 10.98
N SER A 68 -11.45 -7.27 11.60
CA SER A 68 -11.47 -8.57 10.93
C SER A 68 -12.86 -9.18 11.01
N PHE A 69 -13.34 -9.73 9.88
CA PHE A 69 -14.62 -10.41 9.79
C PHE A 69 -14.40 -11.87 9.40
N PRO A 70 -15.22 -12.81 9.89
CA PRO A 70 -15.25 -14.16 9.36
C PRO A 70 -15.54 -14.14 7.86
N VAL A 71 -14.79 -14.93 7.09
CA VAL A 71 -15.07 -15.18 5.68
C VAL A 71 -15.75 -16.54 5.63
N TYR A 72 -17.03 -16.55 5.25
CA TYR A 72 -17.88 -17.74 5.15
C TYR A 72 -18.13 -18.10 3.69
#